data_AF-A0A0F9J680-F1
#
_entry.id   AF-A0A0F9J680-F1
#
_cell.length_a   1.000
_cell.length_b   1.000
_cell.length_c   1.000
_cell.angle_alpha   90.00
_cell.angle_beta   90.00
_cell.angle_gamma   90.00
#
_symmetry.space_group_name_H-M   'P 1'
#
loop_
_entity.id
_entity.type
_entity.pdbx_description
1 polymer ?
#
loop_
_entity_poly.entity_id
_entity_poly.type
_entity_poly.pdbx_seq_one_letter_code
_entity_poly.pdbx_strand_id
1 'polypeptide(L)'
;MKPEICTSTMCNDLGGDYCPKCSHAIFCGEGKDKNGKLWKWDFNSRFGPNFLRKGGKALAVQPSEKSHAWPIFEEWHKRVWEEVKPDGGNDKAGDDRP
;
A
#
# COMPACT_ATOMS: atom_id res chain seq x y z
N MET A 1 5.73 -1.67 7.85
CA MET A 1 4.86 -0.57 8.36
C MET A 1 3.48 -1.14 8.61
N LYS A 2 2.80 -0.80 9.71
CA LYS A 2 1.39 -1.20 9.92
C LYS A 2 0.51 -0.19 9.16
N PRO A 3 -0.63 -0.60 8.56
CA PRO A 3 -1.54 0.39 8.00
C PRO A 3 -2.07 1.29 9.11
N GLU A 4 -2.49 2.48 8.72
CA GLU A 4 -2.86 3.52 9.68
C GLU A 4 -4.35 3.51 9.98
N ILE A 5 -5.18 3.11 9.01
CA ILE A 5 -6.64 3.23 9.12
C ILE A 5 -7.32 2.00 8.52
N CYS A 6 -8.26 1.40 9.26
CA CYS A 6 -9.25 0.48 8.69
C CYS A 6 -10.53 1.27 8.38
N THR A 7 -10.94 1.29 7.11
CA THR A 7 -12.18 1.99 6.70
C THR A 7 -13.41 1.09 6.60
N SER A 8 -13.29 -0.18 7.01
CA SER A 8 -14.42 -1.11 6.98
C SER A 8 -15.38 -0.86 8.13
N THR A 9 -16.64 -0.65 7.82
CA THR A 9 -17.74 -0.57 8.80
C THR A 9 -18.09 -1.92 9.43
N MET A 10 -17.54 -3.01 8.89
CA MET A 10 -17.78 -4.40 9.34
C MET A 10 -16.67 -4.92 10.26
N CYS A 11 -15.57 -4.19 10.39
CA CYS A 11 -14.54 -4.49 11.40
C CYS A 11 -14.98 -3.87 12.73
N ASN A 12 -14.91 -4.66 13.81
CA ASN A 12 -15.54 -4.37 15.10
C ASN A 12 -15.07 -3.09 15.82
N ASP A 13 -14.06 -2.38 15.32
CA ASP A 13 -13.66 -1.08 15.84
C ASP A 13 -14.09 0.01 14.87
N LEU A 14 -15.22 0.64 15.19
CA LEU A 14 -15.78 1.79 14.50
C LEU A 14 -14.74 2.93 14.45
N GLY A 15 -13.98 3.00 13.36
CA GLY A 15 -13.24 4.20 12.95
C GLY A 15 -12.00 4.56 13.76
N GLY A 16 -11.09 3.62 14.00
CA GLY A 16 -9.85 3.96 14.70
C GLY A 16 -8.64 3.14 14.30
N ASP A 17 -8.73 1.81 14.41
CA ASP A 17 -7.53 0.98 14.45
C ASP A 17 -7.44 -0.04 13.30
N TYR A 18 -6.20 -0.29 12.89
CA TYR A 18 -5.80 -1.22 11.85
C TYR A 18 -6.37 -2.64 12.06
N CYS A 19 -7.02 -3.19 11.03
CA CYS A 19 -7.37 -4.62 10.96
C CYS A 19 -6.42 -5.39 10.02
N PRO A 20 -5.65 -6.39 10.52
CA PRO A 20 -4.68 -7.16 9.73
C PRO A 20 -5.30 -8.05 8.65
N LYS A 21 -6.61 -8.26 8.69
CA LYS A 21 -7.34 -9.14 7.76
C LYS A 21 -8.20 -8.39 6.76
N CYS A 22 -8.18 -7.05 6.76
CA CYS A 22 -9.17 -6.25 6.05
C CYS A 22 -8.61 -5.63 4.76
N SER A 23 -9.31 -5.86 3.65
CA SER A 23 -9.05 -5.22 2.34
C SER A 23 -9.32 -3.71 2.30
N HIS A 24 -9.85 -3.14 3.38
CA HIS A 24 -10.13 -1.71 3.55
C HIS A 24 -9.05 -0.97 4.34
N ALA A 25 -7.95 -1.67 4.68
CA ALA A 25 -6.79 -1.04 5.30
C ALA A 25 -6.16 -0.03 4.33
N ILE A 26 -5.85 1.16 4.85
CA ILE A 26 -5.15 2.22 4.15
C ILE A 26 -3.75 2.37 4.76
N PHE A 27 -2.75 2.33 3.89
CA PHE A 27 -1.36 2.56 4.24
C PHE A 27 -0.93 3.93 3.73
N CYS A 28 -0.50 4.79 4.64
CA CYS A 28 0.00 6.10 4.29
C CYS A 28 1.49 6.00 3.94
N GLY A 29 1.90 6.66 2.87
CA GLY A 29 3.30 6.76 2.49
C GLY A 29 3.65 8.13 1.95
N GLU A 30 4.94 8.45 2.03
CA GLU A 30 5.50 9.63 1.41
C GLU A 30 6.92 9.39 0.93
N GLY A 31 7.34 10.16 -0.07
CA GLY A 31 8.69 10.09 -0.60
C GLY A 31 9.00 11.23 -1.55
N LYS A 32 10.28 11.55 -1.68
CA LYS A 32 10.76 12.62 -2.56
C LYS A 32 11.21 12.06 -3.89
N ASP A 33 10.84 12.74 -4.98
CA ASP A 33 11.35 12.41 -6.30
C ASP A 33 12.78 12.89 -6.50
N LYS A 34 13.40 12.48 -7.62
CA LYS A 34 14.74 12.91 -8.02
C LYS A 34 14.89 14.44 -8.17
N ASN A 35 13.79 15.16 -8.29
CA ASN A 35 13.76 16.62 -8.38
C ASN A 35 13.49 17.28 -7.00
N GLY A 36 13.43 16.49 -5.93
CA GLY A 36 13.17 16.96 -4.57
C GLY A 36 11.70 17.22 -4.24
N LYS A 37 10.76 16.95 -5.16
CA LYS A 37 9.33 17.14 -4.89
C LYS A 37 8.83 16.02 -3.98
N LEU A 38 8.18 16.41 -2.88
CA LEU A 38 7.53 15.48 -1.96
C LEU A 38 6.19 15.00 -2.53
N TRP A 39 6.03 13.69 -2.61
CA TRP A 39 4.80 12.99 -2.94
C TRP A 39 4.29 12.30 -1.68
N LYS A 40 2.96 12.31 -1.51
CA LYS A 40 2.25 11.60 -0.45
C LYS A 40 1.15 10.76 -1.09
N TRP A 41 0.82 9.62 -0.52
CA TRP A 41 -0.22 8.74 -1.03
C TRP A 41 -0.89 7.95 0.09
N ASP A 42 -2.15 7.60 -0.17
CA ASP A 42 -2.89 6.56 0.53
C ASP A 42 -2.89 5.31 -0.34
N PHE A 43 -2.46 4.18 0.19
CA PHE A 43 -2.45 2.92 -0.55
C PHE A 43 -3.48 1.96 0.02
N ASN A 44 -4.32 1.44 -0.87
CA ASN A 44 -5.21 0.33 -0.59
C ASN A 44 -4.85 -0.84 -1.52
N SER A 45 -4.70 -2.05 -0.97
CA SER A 45 -4.24 -3.20 -1.77
C SER A 45 -5.20 -3.62 -2.89
N ARG A 46 -6.48 -3.25 -2.81
CA ARG A 46 -7.49 -3.55 -3.85
C ARG A 46 -7.56 -2.46 -4.92
N PHE A 47 -7.37 -1.20 -4.54
CA PHE A 47 -7.58 -0.05 -5.43
C PHE A 47 -6.28 0.61 -5.91
N GLY A 48 -5.15 0.25 -5.30
CA GLY A 48 -3.86 0.86 -5.58
C GLY A 48 -3.63 2.18 -4.81
N PRO A 49 -2.62 2.95 -5.22
CA PRO A 49 -2.29 4.23 -4.59
C PRO A 49 -3.21 5.37 -5.03
N ASN A 50 -3.57 6.22 -4.08
CA ASN A 50 -4.23 7.50 -4.29
C ASN A 50 -3.29 8.63 -3.84
N PHE A 51 -2.72 9.34 -4.80
CA PHE A 51 -1.75 10.39 -4.53
C PHE A 51 -2.45 11.66 -4.04
N LEU A 52 -1.84 12.27 -3.01
CA LEU A 52 -2.42 13.34 -2.23
C LEU A 52 -1.71 14.68 -2.49
N ARG A 53 -2.48 15.75 -2.33
CA ARG A 53 -2.02 17.14 -2.23
C ARG A 53 -1.52 17.44 -0.82
N LYS A 54 -0.89 18.60 -0.68
CA LYS A 54 -0.66 19.22 0.63
C LYS A 54 -2.00 19.38 1.35
N GLY A 55 -2.14 18.77 2.53
CA GLY A 55 -3.37 18.72 3.31
C GLY A 55 -4.22 17.45 3.16
N GLY A 56 -3.68 16.38 2.54
CA GLY A 56 -4.29 15.05 2.57
C GLY A 56 -5.45 14.82 1.59
N LYS A 57 -5.80 15.80 0.76
CA LYS A 57 -6.83 15.65 -0.29
C LYS A 57 -6.26 14.97 -1.53
N ALA A 58 -7.02 14.12 -2.19
CA ALA A 58 -6.61 13.51 -3.46
C ALA A 58 -6.20 14.56 -4.51
N LEU A 59 -5.20 14.24 -5.34
CA LEU A 59 -4.91 15.03 -6.53
C LEU A 59 -6.09 14.98 -7.50
N ALA A 60 -6.40 16.14 -8.10
CA ALA A 60 -7.43 16.22 -9.14
C ALA A 60 -7.12 15.34 -10.36
N VAL A 61 -5.83 15.11 -10.63
CA VAL A 61 -5.36 14.19 -11.66
C VAL A 61 -4.36 13.26 -11.00
N GLN A 62 -4.67 11.97 -10.99
CA GLN A 62 -3.76 10.95 -10.47
C GLN A 62 -2.58 10.80 -11.44
N PRO A 63 -1.34 10.76 -10.94
CA PRO A 63 -0.20 10.52 -11.82
C PRO A 63 -0.34 9.13 -12.47
N SER A 64 0.22 8.97 -13.66
CA SER A 64 0.30 7.66 -14.31
C SER A 64 1.61 6.96 -13.93
N GLU A 65 1.74 5.68 -14.31
CA GLU A 65 2.96 4.88 -14.09
C GLU A 65 4.25 5.49 -14.64
N LYS A 66 4.12 6.39 -15.63
CA LYS A 66 5.26 7.11 -16.23
C LYS A 66 5.68 8.34 -15.42
N SER A 67 4.92 8.72 -14.40
CA SER A 67 5.21 9.86 -13.54
C SER A 67 6.42 9.59 -12.64
N HIS A 68 7.15 10.64 -12.28
CA HIS A 68 8.21 10.57 -11.28
C HIS A 68 7.73 10.11 -9.90
N ALA A 69 6.42 10.18 -9.64
CA ALA A 69 5.83 9.72 -8.39
C ALA A 69 5.87 8.18 -8.24
N TRP A 70 5.77 7.44 -9.34
CA TRP A 70 5.59 5.99 -9.32
C TRP A 70 6.81 5.21 -8.83
N PRO A 71 8.04 5.48 -9.31
CA PRO A 71 9.22 4.77 -8.84
C PRO A 71 9.41 4.85 -7.32
N ILE A 72 9.02 5.97 -6.72
CA ILE A 72 9.11 6.21 -5.27
C ILE A 72 8.05 5.42 -4.53
N PHE A 73 6.83 5.43 -5.05
CA PHE A 73 5.74 4.60 -4.52
C PHE A 73 6.09 3.11 -4.60
N GLU A 74 6.64 2.64 -5.72
CA GLU A 74 7.04 1.25 -5.91
C GLU A 74 8.15 0.84 -4.94
N GLU A 75 9.16 1.69 -4.74
CA GLU A 75 10.20 1.45 -3.74
C GLU A 75 9.61 1.34 -2.33
N TRP A 76 8.71 2.26 -1.97
CA TRP A 76 7.99 2.20 -0.70
C TRP A 76 7.12 0.95 -0.59
N HIS A 77 6.40 0.58 -1.65
CA HIS A 77 5.51 -0.57 -1.68
C HIS A 77 6.29 -1.88 -1.52
N LYS A 78 7.43 -2.05 -2.20
CA LYS A 78 8.30 -3.22 -2.01
C LYS A 78 8.74 -3.36 -0.56
N ARG A 79 9.24 -2.28 0.04
CA ARG A 79 9.66 -2.28 1.45
C ARG A 79 8.49 -2.57 2.39
N VAL A 80 7.33 -1.96 2.17
CA VAL A 80 6.23 -2.02 3.14
C VAL A 80 5.36 -3.27 2.97
N TRP A 81 5.20 -3.76 1.74
CA TRP A 81 4.23 -4.80 1.41
C TRP A 81 4.89 -6.16 1.14
N GLU A 82 6.09 -6.19 0.55
CA GLU A 82 6.78 -7.46 0.31
C GLU A 82 7.50 -7.97 1.57
N GLU A 83 7.98 -7.09 2.46
CA GLU A 83 8.54 -7.50 3.76
C GLU A 83 7.47 -8.04 4.74
N VAL A 84 6.18 -7.78 4.48
CA VAL A 84 5.05 -8.23 5.33
C VAL A 84 4.49 -9.58 4.87
N LYS A 85 4.94 -10.13 3.73
CA LYS A 85 4.69 -11.53 3.43
C LYS A 85 5.60 -12.37 4.33
N PRO A 86 5.09 -13.06 5.37
CA PRO A 86 5.88 -14.11 5.97
C PRO A 86 6.18 -15.12 4.86
N ASP A 87 7.44 -15.55 4.80
CA ASP A 87 7.97 -16.57 3.90
C ASP A 87 6.96 -17.72 3.74
N GLY A 88 6.15 -17.62 2.69
CA GLY A 88 5.08 -18.55 2.38
C GLY A 88 5.64 -19.65 1.53
N GLY A 89 6.39 -20.55 2.15
CA GLY A 89 6.47 -21.96 1.79
C GLY A 89 6.99 -22.27 0.39
N ASN A 90 8.29 -22.51 0.31
CA ASN A 90 8.84 -23.47 -0.63
C ASN A 90 8.27 -24.87 -0.33
N ASP A 91 7.12 -25.22 -0.91
CA ASP A 91 6.66 -26.60 -0.99
C ASP A 91 6.77 -27.07 -2.44
N LYS A 92 7.91 -27.69 -2.74
CA LYS A 92 8.03 -28.61 -3.87
C LYS A 92 6.97 -29.70 -3.69
N ALA A 93 5.88 -29.62 -4.45
CA ALA A 93 5.03 -30.77 -4.68
C ALA A 93 5.83 -31.76 -5.55
N GLY A 94 6.47 -32.73 -4.89
CA GLY A 94 6.95 -33.93 -5.56
C GLY A 94 5.74 -34.69 -6.09
N ASP A 95 5.61 -34.73 -7.41
CA ASP A 95 4.68 -35.63 -8.10
C ASP A 95 5.37 -37.00 -8.18
N ASP A 96 5.33 -37.74 -7.07
CA ASP A 96 5.50 -39.19 -7.08
C ASP A 96 4.10 -39.79 -7.14
N ARG A 97 3.73 -40.26 -8.33
CA ARG A 97 2.53 -41.07 -8.54
C ARG A 97 2.96 -42.48 -9.00
N PRO A 98 2.30 -43.52 -8.49
CA PRO A 98 2.74 -44.91 -8.55
C PRO A 98 2.67 -45.54 -9.94
#